data_AF-A0A939X4T6-F1
#
_entry.id   AF-A0A939X4T6-F1
#
_cell.length_a   1.000
_cell.length_b   1.000
_cell.length_c   1.000
_cell.angle_alpha   90.00
_cell.angle_beta   90.00
_cell.angle_gamma   90.00
#
_symmetry.space_group_name_H-M   'P 1'
#
loop_
_entity.id
_entity.type
_entity.pdbx_description
1 polymer ?
#
loop_
_entity_poly.entity_id
_entity_poly.type
_entity_poly.pdbx_seq_one_letter_code
_entity_poly.pdbx_strand_id
1 'polypeptide(L)' 'GADRVMFGADYPMWKPQLDIDCLMEMGLTDSEYRRIFWDNAAKVFGLEETR' A
#
# COMPACT_ATOMS: atom_id res chain seq x y z
N GLY A 1 -11.04 -3.47 6.99
CA GLY A 1 -11.29 -2.37 6.05
C GLY A 1 -9.96 -1.75 5.66
N ALA A 2 -9.91 -1.03 4.54
CA ALA A 2 -8.67 -0.50 3.97
C ALA A 2 -7.85 0.38 4.93
N ASP A 3 -8.44 1.02 5.95
CA ASP A 3 -7.76 1.88 6.94
C ASP A 3 -6.75 1.18 7.87
N ARG A 4 -6.72 -0.15 7.88
CA ARG A 4 -5.85 -0.95 8.75
C ARG A 4 -4.95 -1.93 8.00
N VAL A 5 -4.75 -1.69 6.70
CA VAL A 5 -3.95 -2.54 5.80
C VAL A 5 -2.89 -1.67 5.13
N MET A 6 -1.65 -2.16 5.04
CA MET A 6 -0.54 -1.48 4.38
C MET A 6 0.09 -2.42 3.35
N PHE A 7 0.51 -1.88 2.22
CA PHE A 7 1.27 -2.62 1.21
C PHE A 7 2.68 -2.95 1.71
N GLY A 8 3.16 -4.15 1.38
CA GLY A 8 4.53 -4.59 1.61
C GLY A 8 4.91 -5.67 0.60
N ALA A 9 6.04 -5.49 -0.07
CA ALA A 9 6.48 -6.36 -1.18
C ALA A 9 7.46 -7.48 -0.77
N ASP A 10 7.80 -7.56 0.52
CA ASP A 10 8.76 -8.52 1.08
C ASP A 10 10.04 -8.69 0.22
N TYR A 11 10.55 -7.58 -0.31
CA TYR A 11 11.81 -7.57 -1.06
C TYR A 11 12.98 -7.86 -0.11
N PRO A 12 13.95 -8.74 -0.47
CA PRO A 12 14.20 -9.33 -1.80
C PRO A 12 13.59 -10.73 -2.04
N MET A 13 12.66 -11.19 -1.21
CA MET A 13 12.05 -12.53 -1.35
C MET A 13 11.16 -12.61 -2.61
N TRP A 14 10.45 -11.53 -2.94
CA TRP A 14 9.60 -11.45 -4.13
C TRP A 14 9.93 -10.23 -5.01
N LYS A 15 9.46 -10.26 -6.26
CA LYS A 15 9.52 -9.10 -7.15
C LYS A 15 8.38 -8.15 -6.77
N PRO A 16 8.65 -6.88 -6.40
CA PRO A 16 7.60 -5.96 -5.98
C PRO A 16 6.45 -5.79 -6.97
N GLN A 17 6.73 -5.92 -8.27
CA GLN A 17 5.70 -5.84 -9.30
C GLN A 17 4.60 -6.91 -9.14
N LEU A 18 4.95 -8.13 -8.69
CA LEU A 18 3.98 -9.20 -8.50
C LEU A 18 2.96 -8.86 -7.40
N ASP A 19 3.43 -8.30 -6.28
CA ASP A 19 2.54 -7.91 -5.19
C ASP A 19 1.68 -6.70 -5.56
N ILE A 20 2.24 -5.76 -6.34
CA ILE A 20 1.49 -4.62 -6.89
C ILE A 20 0.37 -5.14 -7.81
N ASP A 21 0.69 -6.00 -8.78
CA ASP A 21 -0.27 -6.52 -9.75
C ASP A 21 -1.39 -7.30 -9.03
N CYS A 22 -1.03 -8.17 -8.08
CA CYS A 22 -1.99 -8.93 -7.29
C CYS A 22 -2.94 -8.02 -6.49
N LEU A 23 -2.42 -6.94 -5.88
CA LEU A 23 -3.26 -5.99 -5.16
C LEU A 23 -4.18 -5.22 -6.12
N MET A 24 -3.68 -4.79 -7.28
CA MET A 24 -4.47 -4.02 -8.26
C MET A 24 -5.61 -4.84 -8.89
N GLU A 25 -5.46 -6.16 -8.99
CA GLU A 25 -6.51 -7.07 -9.46
C GLU A 25 -7.72 -7.18 -8.52
N MET A 26 -7.62 -6.70 -7.27
CA MET A 26 -8.72 -6.76 -6.30
C MET A 26 -9.89 -5.82 -6.60
N GLY A 27 -9.73 -4.90 -7.55
CA GLY A 27 -10.80 -3.99 -7.99
C GLY A 27 -11.29 -3.02 -6.91
N LEU A 28 -10.41 -2.61 -5.99
CA LEU A 28 -10.74 -1.63 -4.95
C LEU A 28 -10.90 -0.22 -5.54
N THR A 29 -11.48 0.69 -4.77
CA THR A 29 -11.54 2.10 -5.17
C THR A 29 -10.16 2.77 -5.08
N ASP A 30 -9.94 3.82 -5.86
CA ASP A 30 -8.70 4.61 -5.81
C ASP A 30 -8.36 5.11 -4.41
N SER A 31 -9.38 5.48 -3.62
CA SER A 31 -9.21 5.92 -2.23
C SER A 31 -8.78 4.79 -1.28
N GLU A 32 -9.17 3.55 -1.56
CA GLU A 32 -8.73 2.37 -0.81
C GLU A 32 -7.29 2.03 -1.17
N TYR A 33 -6.96 2.02 -2.47
CA TYR A 33 -5.59 1.82 -2.91
C TYR A 33 -4.65 2.88 -2.36
N ARG A 34 -5.06 4.15 -2.38
CA ARG A 34 -4.26 5.25 -1.83
C ARG A 34 -3.94 5.05 -0.35
N ARG A 35 -4.90 4.57 0.44
CA ARG A 35 -4.70 4.22 1.86
C ARG A 35 -3.73 3.06 2.04
N ILE A 36 -3.92 1.98 1.27
CA ILE A 36 -3.11 0.76 1.38
C ILE A 36 -1.66 1.00 0.92
N PHE A 37 -1.46 1.67 -0.21
CA PHE A 37 -0.13 1.94 -0.74
C PHE A 37 0.64 3.02 0.01
N TRP A 38 -0.04 3.95 0.68
CA TRP A 38 0.65 5.08 1.31
C TRP A 38 0.02 5.60 2.58
N ASP A 39 -1.22 6.14 2.56
CA ASP A 39 -1.67 7.04 3.64
C ASP A 39 -1.64 6.35 5.02
N ASN A 40 -1.95 5.05 5.09
CA ASN A 40 -1.88 4.30 6.35
C ASN A 40 -0.43 4.18 6.86
N ALA A 41 0.52 3.87 5.98
CA ALA A 41 1.93 3.78 6.35
C ALA A 41 2.49 5.14 6.73
N ALA A 42 2.16 6.19 5.96
CA ALA A 42 2.59 7.55 6.25
C ALA A 42 2.12 8.01 7.64
N LYS A 43 0.86 7.72 8.00
CA LYS A 43 0.32 8.01 9.33
C LYS A 43 1.02 7.22 10.44
N VAL A 44 1.27 5.93 10.23
CA VAL A 44 1.91 5.05 11.23
C VAL A 44 3.37 5.43 11.47
N PHE A 45 4.09 5.82 10.42
CA PHE A 45 5.51 6.13 10.48
C PHE A 45 5.81 7.64 10.57
N GLY A 46 4.78 8.51 10.58
CA GLY A 46 4.95 9.96 10.70
C GLY A 46 5.57 10.62 9.46
N LEU A 47 5.26 10.14 8.25
CA LEU A 47 5.85 10.59 6.97
C LEU A 47 5.03 11.67 6.24
N GLU A 48 3.94 12.14 6.85
CA GLU A 48 2.96 13.03 6.22
C GLU A 48 3.55 14.38 5.74
N GLU A 49 4.67 14.84 6.32
CA GLU A 49 5.33 16.11 5.96
C GLU A 49 6.24 16.04 4.73
N THR A 50 6.48 14.86 4.17
CA THR A 50 7.50 14.68 3.10
C THR A 50 6.97 15.01 1.69
N ARG A 51 5.99 15.91 1.56
CA ARG A 51 5.28 16.17 0.30
C ARG A 51 5.27 17.63 -0.12
#